data_AF-A0A1J4K2S5-F1
#
_entry.id   AF-A0A1J4K2S5-F1
#
_cell.length_a   1.000
_cell.length_b   1.000
_cell.length_c   1.000
_cell.angle_alpha   90.00
_cell.angle_beta   90.00
_cell.angle_gamma   90.00
#
_symmetry.space_group_name_H-M   'P 1'
#
loop_
_entity.id
_entity.type
_entity.pdbx_description
1 polymer ?
#
loop_
_entity_poly.entity_id
_entity_poly.type
_entity_poly.pdbx_seq_one_letter_code
_entity_poly.pdbx_strand_id
1 'polypeptide(L)'
;MHIFLLFLKELFGFGLSSSSIIGEIVSLVRIFQRLSATRSFKTKFTTDTKELFTWATNLLKIFFNNVFPDTHLSDFELFSILSYCFCIFEMFFVVALASSLKNGFSITPLVAVCFAMGVGFGFIERIPENPAYKDVVIGLIVAPVAWAVLGLLCCLKSREQGALVLLYLYAVYHVYKHMDEFSFSTTQLIDAPLLGILMVLIISIPILITKPHLCQFVLIGFCVIIGLSFIINFVLLCFRKIPQGVRFFMKLCFVVNSLVLVPSCEMFVTIIESNIGPRWYICAFFAFSNLLYPIVISIGPVINNDKSIREKYKSGFGFFETVDIIHKALYALLASYDFTWVCVGIECAWTVLLLILRPSKNIGDDVLLVGESLVMIIGNTMTAIYEKNGKQFSLSICIFLLVIACLPIIVGAYCFFIFDLKHDDDFDDDDNIEDEYETCYFYFIVSMIALPIALTLYGANIPFIYGRALQRVNANKKYYD
;
A
#
# COMPACT_ATOMS: atom_id res chain seq x y z
N MET A 1 -33.46 4.85 -21.49
CA MET A 1 -32.08 4.51 -21.89
C MET A 1 -31.04 5.27 -21.06
N HIS A 2 -31.10 6.60 -20.98
CA HIS A 2 -30.12 7.42 -20.23
C HIS A 2 -29.86 6.94 -18.78
N ILE A 3 -30.92 6.80 -17.97
CA ILE A 3 -30.83 6.30 -16.57
C ILE A 3 -30.15 4.92 -16.47
N PHE A 4 -30.37 4.02 -17.44
CA PHE A 4 -29.73 2.70 -17.44
C PHE A 4 -28.23 2.78 -17.78
N LEU A 5 -27.83 3.68 -18.68
CA LEU A 5 -26.42 3.94 -18.96
C LEU A 5 -25.72 4.63 -17.78
N LEU A 6 -26.41 5.55 -17.10
CA LEU A 6 -25.93 6.16 -15.86
C LEU A 6 -25.73 5.10 -14.76
N PHE A 7 -26.71 4.24 -14.55
CA PHE A 7 -26.62 3.11 -13.62
C PHE A 7 -25.42 2.20 -13.95
N LEU A 8 -25.21 1.83 -15.22
CA LEU A 8 -24.03 1.05 -15.62
C LEU A 8 -22.71 1.83 -15.45
N LYS A 9 -22.68 3.14 -15.70
CA LYS A 9 -21.51 4.02 -15.51
C LYS A 9 -21.10 4.10 -14.03
N GLU A 10 -22.06 4.16 -13.12
CA GLU A 10 -21.81 4.14 -11.68
C GLU A 10 -21.41 2.75 -11.18
N LEU A 11 -22.21 1.73 -11.51
CA LEU A 11 -22.03 0.35 -11.07
C LEU A 11 -20.66 -0.23 -11.47
N PHE A 12 -20.22 0.05 -12.71
CA PHE A 12 -18.89 -0.28 -13.22
C PHE A 12 -17.91 0.89 -13.16
N GLY A 13 -18.29 1.99 -12.53
CA GLY A 13 -17.43 3.11 -12.22
C GLY A 13 -16.33 2.69 -11.26
N PHE A 14 -15.16 3.31 -11.34
CA PHE A 14 -14.05 3.06 -10.43
C PHE A 14 -13.94 4.23 -9.44
N GLY A 15 -14.57 4.05 -8.28
CA GLY A 15 -14.57 5.00 -7.18
C GLY A 15 -14.52 4.30 -5.82
N LEU A 16 -14.22 5.08 -4.78
CA LEU A 16 -14.36 4.66 -3.37
C LEU A 16 -15.77 4.98 -2.81
N SER A 17 -16.70 5.37 -3.67
CA SER A 17 -18.13 5.57 -3.37
C SER A 17 -18.85 4.23 -3.22
N SER A 18 -19.93 4.23 -2.45
CA SER A 18 -20.94 3.17 -2.37
C SER A 18 -21.74 2.92 -3.67
N SER A 19 -21.31 3.49 -4.80
CA SER A 19 -21.92 3.30 -6.12
C SER A 19 -21.22 2.25 -6.99
N SER A 20 -19.95 1.93 -6.68
CA SER A 20 -19.08 1.06 -7.47
C SER A 20 -19.05 -0.36 -6.94
N ILE A 21 -19.33 -1.37 -7.79
CA ILE A 21 -19.11 -2.79 -7.45
C ILE A 21 -17.68 -3.03 -6.96
N ILE A 22 -16.70 -2.32 -7.51
CA ILE A 22 -15.29 -2.54 -7.19
C ILE A 22 -14.95 -1.87 -5.85
N GLY A 23 -15.51 -0.70 -5.58
CA GLY A 23 -15.50 -0.09 -4.24
C GLY A 23 -16.14 -0.99 -3.18
N GLU A 24 -17.29 -1.58 -3.49
CA GLU A 24 -18.00 -2.54 -2.61
C GLU A 24 -17.18 -3.81 -2.35
N ILE A 25 -16.64 -4.47 -3.39
CA ILE A 25 -15.82 -5.68 -3.25
C ILE A 25 -14.57 -5.40 -2.40
N VAL A 26 -13.91 -4.27 -2.63
CA VAL A 26 -12.76 -3.83 -1.84
C VAL A 26 -13.17 -3.63 -0.38
N SER A 27 -14.28 -2.95 -0.12
CA SER A 27 -14.79 -2.75 1.24
C SER A 27 -15.15 -4.08 1.91
N LEU A 28 -15.70 -5.06 1.18
CA LEU A 28 -15.96 -6.41 1.70
C LEU A 28 -14.65 -7.09 2.13
N VAL A 29 -13.61 -7.04 1.29
CA VAL A 29 -12.29 -7.58 1.63
C VAL A 29 -11.72 -6.88 2.87
N ARG A 30 -11.82 -5.54 2.96
CA ARG A 30 -11.37 -4.77 4.15
C ARG A 30 -12.14 -5.16 5.42
N ILE A 31 -13.46 -5.37 5.35
CA ILE A 31 -14.28 -5.84 6.48
C ILE A 31 -13.76 -7.21 6.94
N PHE A 32 -13.64 -8.19 6.04
CA PHE A 32 -13.13 -9.52 6.42
C PHE A 32 -11.68 -9.48 6.94
N GLN A 33 -10.82 -8.63 6.37
CA GLN A 33 -9.47 -8.42 6.86
C GLN A 33 -9.46 -7.88 8.30
N ARG A 34 -10.16 -6.77 8.57
CA ARG A 34 -10.25 -6.18 9.92
C ARG A 34 -10.90 -7.13 10.91
N LEU A 35 -12.01 -7.77 10.52
CA LEU A 35 -12.79 -8.69 11.36
C LEU A 35 -11.95 -9.89 11.79
N SER A 36 -11.13 -10.43 10.89
CA SER A 36 -10.23 -11.54 11.19
C SER A 36 -8.86 -11.12 11.74
N ALA A 37 -8.54 -9.83 11.87
CA ALA A 37 -7.22 -9.36 12.29
C ALA A 37 -6.83 -9.79 13.72
N THR A 38 -7.79 -9.94 14.64
CA THR A 38 -7.52 -10.44 16.00
C THR A 38 -7.22 -11.95 15.98
N ARG A 39 -6.11 -12.34 16.61
CA ARG A 39 -5.70 -13.75 16.69
C ARG A 39 -6.68 -14.56 17.51
N SER A 40 -7.21 -14.00 18.58
CA SER A 40 -8.27 -14.61 19.38
C SER A 40 -9.50 -14.92 18.55
N PHE A 41 -9.92 -14.03 17.63
CA PHE A 41 -11.00 -14.33 16.68
C PHE A 41 -10.64 -15.56 15.84
N LYS A 42 -9.47 -15.59 15.20
CA LYS A 42 -9.00 -16.75 14.38
C LYS A 42 -8.93 -18.07 15.16
N THR A 43 -8.72 -18.05 16.48
CA THR A 43 -8.68 -19.27 17.33
C THR A 43 -10.05 -19.79 17.78
N LYS A 44 -11.12 -18.99 17.69
CA LYS A 44 -12.47 -19.43 18.10
C LYS A 44 -13.19 -20.25 17.03
N PHE A 45 -12.74 -20.21 15.78
CA PHE A 45 -13.33 -21.00 14.69
C PHE A 45 -12.86 -22.45 14.71
N THR A 46 -13.73 -23.37 14.30
CA THR A 46 -13.33 -24.72 13.89
C THR A 46 -12.49 -24.64 12.61
N THR A 47 -11.70 -25.68 12.32
CA THR A 47 -10.87 -25.74 11.10
C THR A 47 -11.67 -25.40 9.84
N ASP A 48 -12.84 -26.01 9.68
CA ASP A 48 -13.73 -25.85 8.52
C ASP A 48 -14.32 -24.44 8.39
N THR A 49 -14.55 -23.75 9.52
CA THR A 49 -15.14 -22.40 9.51
C THR A 49 -14.10 -21.27 9.51
N LYS A 50 -12.84 -21.58 9.82
CA LYS A 50 -11.73 -20.62 9.84
C LYS A 50 -11.41 -20.07 8.45
N GLU A 51 -11.56 -20.89 7.40
CA GLU A 51 -11.27 -20.47 6.03
C GLU A 51 -12.24 -19.38 5.53
N LEU A 52 -13.52 -19.44 5.95
CA LEU A 52 -14.57 -18.47 5.60
C LEU A 52 -14.26 -17.02 6.01
N PHE A 53 -13.41 -16.82 7.01
CA PHE A 53 -13.04 -15.50 7.51
C PHE A 53 -11.58 -15.13 7.24
N THR A 54 -10.68 -16.11 7.28
CA THR A 54 -9.24 -15.82 7.16
C THR A 54 -8.76 -15.65 5.73
N TRP A 55 -9.56 -16.01 4.71
CA TRP A 55 -9.20 -15.88 3.30
C TRP A 55 -8.72 -14.48 2.92
N ALA A 56 -9.37 -13.43 3.42
CA ALA A 56 -9.08 -12.04 3.08
C ALA A 56 -7.71 -11.57 3.61
N THR A 57 -7.29 -12.05 4.80
CA THR A 57 -5.91 -11.84 5.32
C THR A 57 -4.88 -12.73 4.64
N ASN A 58 -5.30 -13.93 4.20
CA ASN A 58 -4.42 -14.95 3.65
C ASN A 58 -4.43 -15.01 2.11
N LEU A 59 -4.97 -14.01 1.39
CA LEU A 59 -5.12 -14.06 -0.08
C LEU A 59 -3.83 -14.47 -0.80
N LEU A 60 -2.71 -13.83 -0.47
CA LEU A 60 -1.39 -14.21 -1.02
C LEU A 60 -0.97 -15.63 -0.62
N LYS A 61 -1.19 -16.03 0.63
CA LYS A 61 -0.80 -17.36 1.14
C LYS A 61 -1.61 -18.48 0.51
N ILE A 62 -2.91 -18.27 0.31
CA ILE A 62 -3.81 -19.20 -0.41
C ILE A 62 -3.38 -19.31 -1.87
N PHE A 63 -3.14 -18.17 -2.53
CA PHE A 63 -2.65 -18.14 -3.90
C PHE A 63 -1.31 -18.88 -4.05
N PHE A 64 -0.32 -18.57 -3.22
CA PHE A 64 0.99 -19.24 -3.30
C PHE A 64 0.93 -20.72 -2.93
N ASN A 65 0.13 -21.14 -1.93
CA ASN A 65 -0.01 -22.56 -1.60
C ASN A 65 -0.76 -23.35 -2.70
N ASN A 66 -1.73 -22.73 -3.38
CA ASN A 66 -2.50 -23.39 -4.44
C ASN A 66 -1.71 -23.50 -5.76
N VAL A 67 -0.87 -22.51 -6.09
CA VAL A 67 -0.04 -22.52 -7.31
C VAL A 67 1.31 -23.23 -7.06
N PHE A 68 1.84 -23.18 -5.83
CA PHE A 68 3.11 -23.80 -5.42
C PHE A 68 2.97 -24.54 -4.09
N PRO A 69 2.31 -25.71 -4.06
CA PRO A 69 2.14 -26.49 -2.83
C PRO A 69 3.48 -26.82 -2.16
N ASP A 70 4.55 -27.05 -2.94
CA ASP A 70 5.88 -27.40 -2.44
C ASP A 70 6.72 -26.19 -1.97
N THR A 71 6.33 -24.93 -2.24
CA THR A 71 7.12 -23.74 -1.88
C THR A 71 6.43 -22.84 -0.87
N HIS A 72 6.33 -23.31 0.37
CA HIS A 72 5.84 -22.46 1.46
C HIS A 72 6.71 -21.22 1.68
N LEU A 73 6.08 -20.05 1.72
CA LEU A 73 6.68 -18.81 2.19
C LEU A 73 6.69 -18.80 3.71
N SER A 74 7.86 -18.54 4.28
CA SER A 74 8.02 -18.22 5.70
C SER A 74 7.47 -16.82 5.99
N ASP A 75 7.04 -16.57 7.23
CA ASP A 75 6.35 -15.33 7.60
C ASP A 75 7.20 -14.07 7.32
N PHE A 76 8.52 -14.18 7.45
CA PHE A 76 9.46 -13.12 7.07
C PHE A 76 9.53 -12.84 5.55
N GLU A 77 9.38 -13.87 4.70
CA GLU A 77 9.29 -13.66 3.25
C GLU A 77 7.94 -13.05 2.87
N LEU A 78 6.85 -13.49 3.52
CA LEU A 78 5.51 -12.95 3.28
C LEU A 78 5.43 -11.47 3.69
N PHE A 79 5.99 -11.10 4.85
CA PHE A 79 6.21 -9.71 5.25
C PHE A 79 7.11 -8.94 4.28
N SER A 80 8.20 -9.54 3.80
CA SER A 80 9.09 -8.88 2.84
C SER A 80 8.35 -8.55 1.54
N ILE A 81 7.44 -9.42 1.08
CA ILE A 81 6.60 -9.18 -0.10
C ILE A 81 5.55 -8.09 0.20
N LEU A 82 4.80 -8.22 1.30
CA LEU A 82 3.71 -7.32 1.68
C LEU A 82 4.19 -5.91 2.06
N SER A 83 5.25 -5.79 2.83
CA SER A 83 5.73 -4.50 3.35
C SER A 83 6.89 -3.93 2.53
N TYR A 84 7.92 -4.71 2.18
CA TYR A 84 9.07 -4.15 1.42
C TYR A 84 8.75 -4.04 -0.07
N CYS A 85 8.42 -5.15 -0.73
CA CYS A 85 8.24 -5.18 -2.18
C CYS A 85 7.06 -4.31 -2.62
N PHE A 86 5.90 -4.43 -1.97
CA PHE A 86 4.70 -3.68 -2.36
C PHE A 86 4.83 -2.16 -2.12
N CYS A 87 5.30 -1.71 -0.94
CA CYS A 87 5.43 -0.27 -0.68
C CYS A 87 6.47 0.39 -1.60
N ILE A 88 7.59 -0.27 -1.87
CA ILE A 88 8.61 0.28 -2.78
C ILE A 88 8.14 0.22 -4.24
N PHE A 89 7.41 -0.84 -4.64
CA PHE A 89 6.70 -0.88 -5.92
C PHE A 89 5.80 0.34 -6.09
N GLU A 90 4.94 0.62 -5.12
CA GLU A 90 4.00 1.73 -5.15
C GLU A 90 4.71 3.07 -5.30
N MET A 91 5.74 3.35 -4.48
CA MET A 91 6.52 4.58 -4.57
C MET A 91 7.18 4.76 -5.95
N PHE A 92 7.81 3.73 -6.51
CA PHE A 92 8.40 3.80 -7.86
C PHE A 92 7.34 3.93 -8.95
N PHE A 93 6.22 3.21 -8.82
CA PHE A 93 5.10 3.25 -9.76
C PHE A 93 4.51 4.65 -9.81
N VAL A 94 4.20 5.28 -8.67
CA VAL A 94 3.71 6.66 -8.57
C VAL A 94 4.70 7.65 -9.20
N VAL A 95 5.99 7.54 -8.87
CA VAL A 95 7.04 8.42 -9.43
C VAL A 95 7.10 8.32 -10.96
N ALA A 96 7.12 7.10 -11.51
CA ALA A 96 7.20 6.89 -12.95
C ALA A 96 5.90 7.23 -13.68
N LEU A 97 4.74 6.97 -13.07
CA LEU A 97 3.43 7.26 -13.64
C LEU A 97 3.20 8.77 -13.77
N ALA A 98 3.57 9.54 -12.76
CA ALA A 98 3.51 11.00 -12.82
C ALA A 98 4.59 11.57 -13.76
N SER A 99 5.86 11.20 -13.61
CA SER A 99 6.96 11.93 -14.23
C SER A 99 7.51 11.36 -15.55
N SER A 100 7.01 10.21 -16.02
CA SER A 100 7.54 9.38 -17.12
C SER A 100 8.93 8.78 -16.86
N LEU A 101 9.34 7.77 -17.66
CA LEU A 101 10.64 7.09 -17.48
C LEU A 101 11.84 8.05 -17.45
N LYS A 102 11.82 9.14 -18.23
CA LYS A 102 12.96 10.08 -18.32
C LYS A 102 13.33 10.68 -16.95
N ASN A 103 12.32 11.03 -16.16
CA ASN A 103 12.51 11.58 -14.82
C ASN A 103 12.64 10.46 -13.76
N GLY A 104 12.01 9.30 -13.95
CA GLY A 104 12.26 8.11 -13.13
C GLY A 104 13.74 7.67 -13.15
N PHE A 105 14.43 7.76 -14.30
CA PHE A 105 15.86 7.47 -14.37
C PHE A 105 16.74 8.54 -13.70
N SER A 106 16.33 9.81 -13.64
CA SER A 106 17.16 10.87 -13.04
C SER A 106 17.29 10.74 -11.51
N ILE A 107 16.31 10.13 -10.83
CA ILE A 107 16.37 9.85 -9.39
C ILE A 107 17.18 8.59 -9.05
N THR A 108 17.42 7.70 -10.02
CA THR A 108 18.05 6.38 -9.79
C THR A 108 19.43 6.46 -9.11
N PRO A 109 20.32 7.43 -9.42
CA PRO A 109 21.60 7.58 -8.71
C PRO A 109 21.44 7.91 -7.22
N LEU A 110 20.51 8.80 -6.86
CA LEU A 110 20.22 9.15 -5.47
C LEU A 110 19.65 7.95 -4.70
N VAL A 111 18.72 7.24 -5.34
CA VAL A 111 18.13 5.97 -4.90
C VAL A 111 19.20 4.92 -4.60
N ALA A 112 20.20 4.76 -5.49
CA ALA A 112 21.30 3.81 -5.31
C ALA A 112 22.26 4.22 -4.18
N VAL A 113 22.56 5.52 -4.06
CA VAL A 113 23.35 6.12 -2.96
C VAL A 113 22.68 5.87 -1.60
N CYS A 114 21.37 6.10 -1.51
CA CYS A 114 20.59 5.90 -0.28
C CYS A 114 20.46 4.41 0.07
N PHE A 115 20.25 3.54 -0.91
CA PHE A 115 20.26 2.09 -0.71
C PHE A 115 21.63 1.61 -0.19
N ALA A 116 22.74 2.04 -0.79
CA ALA A 116 24.09 1.70 -0.35
C ALA A 116 24.37 2.16 1.10
N MET A 117 23.99 3.40 1.43
CA MET A 117 24.06 3.93 2.80
C MET A 117 23.23 3.08 3.78
N GLY A 118 22.04 2.67 3.37
CA GLY A 118 21.21 1.70 4.09
C GLY A 118 21.95 0.40 4.38
N VAL A 119 22.53 -0.25 3.36
CA VAL A 119 23.32 -1.48 3.52
C VAL A 119 24.46 -1.26 4.52
N GLY A 120 25.14 -0.10 4.45
CA GLY A 120 26.13 0.32 5.43
C GLY A 120 25.58 0.33 6.87
N PHE A 121 24.42 0.96 7.12
CA PHE A 121 23.80 0.94 8.45
C PHE A 121 23.47 -0.47 8.95
N GLY A 122 23.00 -1.36 8.06
CA GLY A 122 22.69 -2.75 8.41
C GLY A 122 23.91 -3.57 8.87
N PHE A 123 25.13 -3.20 8.46
CA PHE A 123 26.36 -3.86 8.88
C PHE A 123 26.92 -3.36 10.22
N ILE A 124 26.42 -2.24 10.77
CA ILE A 124 26.89 -1.69 12.06
C ILE A 124 26.72 -2.69 13.20
N GLU A 125 25.56 -3.38 13.25
CA GLU A 125 25.28 -4.42 14.25
C GLU A 125 26.24 -5.62 14.19
N ARG A 126 26.91 -5.85 13.05
CA ARG A 126 27.84 -6.97 12.85
C ARG A 126 29.32 -6.63 13.05
N ILE A 127 29.68 -5.35 13.24
CA ILE A 127 31.07 -4.96 13.50
C ILE A 127 31.71 -5.76 14.65
N PRO A 128 31.01 -6.08 15.77
CA PRO A 128 31.57 -6.93 16.83
C PRO A 128 31.87 -8.38 16.42
N GLU A 129 31.17 -8.91 15.41
CA GLU A 129 31.34 -10.29 14.92
C GLU A 129 32.59 -10.42 14.02
N ASN A 130 32.87 -9.39 13.22
CA ASN A 130 34.05 -9.36 12.35
C ASN A 130 34.50 -7.90 12.09
N PRO A 131 35.72 -7.51 12.51
CA PRO A 131 36.20 -6.13 12.35
C PRO A 131 36.37 -5.71 10.88
N ALA A 132 36.46 -6.64 9.92
CA ALA A 132 36.50 -6.31 8.49
C ALA A 132 35.21 -5.63 7.99
N TYR A 133 34.08 -5.80 8.70
CA TYR A 133 32.86 -5.04 8.38
C TYR A 133 33.01 -3.54 8.64
N LYS A 134 33.99 -3.10 9.45
CA LYS A 134 34.27 -1.68 9.65
C LYS A 134 34.62 -0.97 8.33
N ASP A 135 35.44 -1.60 7.49
CA ASP A 135 35.86 -1.02 6.20
C ASP A 135 34.70 -1.03 5.19
N VAL A 136 33.83 -2.04 5.25
CA VAL A 136 32.58 -2.12 4.47
C VAL A 136 31.60 -1.00 4.89
N VAL A 137 31.42 -0.79 6.20
CA VAL A 137 30.57 0.28 6.74
C VAL A 137 31.13 1.67 6.39
N ILE A 138 32.44 1.88 6.49
CA ILE A 138 33.09 3.12 6.06
C ILE A 138 32.90 3.31 4.55
N GLY A 139 33.14 2.30 3.72
CA GLY A 139 32.95 2.36 2.28
C GLY A 139 31.50 2.66 1.87
N LEU A 140 30.52 2.04 2.52
CA LEU A 140 29.09 2.15 2.16
C LEU A 140 28.36 3.35 2.79
N ILE A 141 28.87 3.95 3.87
CA ILE A 141 28.31 5.18 4.45
C ILE A 141 29.14 6.40 4.07
N VAL A 142 30.45 6.36 4.30
CA VAL A 142 31.32 7.53 4.12
C VAL A 142 31.54 7.84 2.66
N ALA A 143 31.68 6.86 1.75
CA ALA A 143 31.87 7.19 0.33
C ALA A 143 30.60 7.81 -0.30
N PRO A 144 29.37 7.29 -0.07
CA PRO A 144 28.14 7.95 -0.56
C PRO A 144 27.92 9.34 0.05
N VAL A 145 28.15 9.51 1.36
CA VAL A 145 28.04 10.83 2.02
C VAL A 145 29.12 11.80 1.53
N ALA A 146 30.38 11.36 1.42
CA ALA A 146 31.46 12.19 0.90
C ALA A 146 31.24 12.54 -0.58
N TRP A 147 30.68 11.64 -1.39
CA TRP A 147 30.31 11.93 -2.79
C TRP A 147 29.17 12.94 -2.87
N ALA A 148 28.15 12.83 -2.02
CA ALA A 148 27.07 13.81 -1.93
C ALA A 148 27.59 15.20 -1.44
N VAL A 149 28.45 15.23 -0.43
CA VAL A 149 29.05 16.45 0.12
C VAL A 149 30.03 17.09 -0.86
N LEU A 150 30.89 16.32 -1.53
CA LEU A 150 31.78 16.81 -2.60
C LEU A 150 30.96 17.32 -3.79
N GLY A 151 29.88 16.61 -4.15
CA GLY A 151 28.90 17.10 -5.13
C GLY A 151 28.33 18.46 -4.74
N LEU A 152 27.90 18.62 -3.48
CA LEU A 152 27.36 19.87 -2.95
C LEU A 152 28.40 20.99 -2.89
N LEU A 153 29.62 20.73 -2.42
CA LEU A 153 30.72 21.69 -2.34
C LEU A 153 31.22 22.12 -3.74
N CYS A 154 31.29 21.19 -4.70
CA CYS A 154 31.56 21.53 -6.10
C CYS A 154 30.43 22.35 -6.72
N CYS A 155 29.15 22.10 -6.36
CA CYS A 155 28.02 22.93 -6.77
C CYS A 155 28.08 24.35 -6.18
N LEU A 156 28.52 24.51 -4.93
CA LEU A 156 28.71 25.84 -4.33
C LEU A 156 29.87 26.63 -4.96
N LYS A 157 30.86 25.95 -5.56
CA LYS A 157 32.07 26.57 -6.12
C LYS A 157 31.98 26.87 -7.62
N SER A 158 31.13 26.18 -8.38
CA SER A 158 31.02 26.34 -9.83
C SER A 158 29.65 26.87 -10.25
N ARG A 159 29.61 28.13 -10.71
CA ARG A 159 28.40 28.82 -11.19
C ARG A 159 27.81 28.23 -12.48
N GLU A 160 28.56 27.38 -13.19
CA GLU A 160 28.16 26.78 -14.48
C GLU A 160 28.26 25.25 -14.53
N GLN A 161 28.91 24.60 -13.56
CA GLN A 161 29.10 23.13 -13.54
C GLN A 161 28.74 22.46 -12.21
N GLY A 162 28.00 23.16 -11.34
CA GLY A 162 27.21 22.49 -10.32
C GLY A 162 26.15 21.66 -11.03
N ALA A 163 26.46 20.40 -11.33
CA ALA A 163 25.64 19.61 -12.25
C ALA A 163 24.72 18.61 -11.55
N LEU A 164 24.99 18.15 -10.31
CA LEU A 164 24.35 16.92 -9.75
C LEU A 164 23.55 17.09 -8.45
N VAL A 165 24.05 17.79 -7.42
CA VAL A 165 23.17 18.30 -6.35
C VAL A 165 22.30 19.41 -6.90
N LEU A 166 22.86 20.16 -7.84
CA LEU A 166 22.05 20.89 -8.77
C LEU A 166 21.22 19.96 -9.68
N LEU A 167 21.63 18.83 -10.29
CA LEU A 167 20.62 17.97 -10.98
C LEU A 167 19.49 17.50 -10.06
N TYR A 168 19.66 17.43 -8.74
CA TYR A 168 18.54 17.13 -7.85
C TYR A 168 17.68 18.37 -7.59
N LEU A 169 18.26 19.47 -7.09
CA LEU A 169 17.50 20.70 -6.83
C LEU A 169 16.97 21.37 -8.10
N TYR A 170 17.65 21.18 -9.24
CA TYR A 170 17.27 21.52 -10.61
C TYR A 170 16.41 20.45 -11.25
N ALA A 171 16.48 19.14 -10.95
CA ALA A 171 15.40 18.25 -11.41
C ALA A 171 14.11 18.62 -10.68
N VAL A 172 14.16 18.78 -9.36
CA VAL A 172 13.04 19.31 -8.57
C VAL A 172 12.62 20.69 -9.10
N TYR A 173 13.53 21.65 -9.31
CA TYR A 173 13.21 23.01 -9.78
C TYR A 173 12.89 23.11 -11.28
N HIS A 174 13.32 22.19 -12.14
CA HIS A 174 13.02 22.15 -13.58
C HIS A 174 11.76 21.35 -13.85
N VAL A 175 11.50 20.29 -13.08
CA VAL A 175 10.15 19.75 -12.94
C VAL A 175 9.24 20.87 -12.44
N TYR A 176 9.63 21.62 -11.40
CA TYR A 176 8.86 22.77 -10.87
C TYR A 176 8.65 23.89 -11.91
N LYS A 177 9.67 24.19 -12.75
CA LYS A 177 9.68 25.30 -13.72
C LYS A 177 9.14 24.91 -15.11
N HIS A 178 9.00 23.63 -15.40
CA HIS A 178 8.25 23.12 -16.54
C HIS A 178 6.94 22.45 -16.09
N MET A 179 6.41 22.80 -14.91
CA MET A 179 5.10 22.32 -14.44
C MET A 179 3.96 22.79 -15.34
N ASP A 180 4.07 24.00 -15.89
CA ASP A 180 3.12 24.55 -16.87
C ASP A 180 3.02 23.66 -18.13
N GLU A 181 3.99 22.77 -18.35
CA GLU A 181 4.04 21.76 -19.41
C GLU A 181 4.08 20.32 -18.82
N PHE A 182 3.17 19.98 -17.90
CA PHE A 182 2.94 18.59 -17.46
C PHE A 182 2.36 17.73 -18.60
N SER A 183 3.19 17.47 -19.62
CA SER A 183 2.83 16.67 -20.78
C SER A 183 2.85 15.18 -20.42
N PHE A 184 1.67 14.57 -20.40
CA PHE A 184 1.59 13.12 -20.28
C PHE A 184 2.31 12.45 -21.46
N SER A 185 3.38 11.70 -21.17
CA SER A 185 4.03 10.87 -22.19
C SER A 185 3.06 9.77 -22.65
N THR A 186 3.01 9.52 -23.95
CA THR A 186 2.22 8.45 -24.57
C THR A 186 2.64 7.03 -24.12
N THR A 187 3.67 6.91 -23.29
CA THR A 187 4.23 5.66 -22.74
C THR A 187 4.01 5.48 -21.23
N GLN A 188 3.52 6.49 -20.48
CA GLN A 188 3.51 6.50 -19.01
C GLN A 188 2.90 5.25 -18.35
N LEU A 189 1.84 4.70 -18.94
CA LEU A 189 1.14 3.52 -18.40
C LEU A 189 1.88 2.21 -18.63
N ILE A 190 2.90 2.18 -19.50
CA ILE A 190 3.83 1.05 -19.69
C ILE A 190 5.08 1.28 -18.84
N ASP A 191 5.59 2.51 -18.86
CA ASP A 191 6.74 3.01 -18.12
C ASP A 191 6.65 2.74 -16.62
N ALA A 192 5.51 3.07 -16.00
CA ALA A 192 5.29 2.93 -14.57
C ALA A 192 5.30 1.49 -14.05
N PRO A 193 4.49 0.54 -14.59
CA PRO A 193 4.55 -0.84 -14.16
C PRO A 193 5.90 -1.48 -14.48
N LEU A 194 6.55 -1.14 -15.61
CA LEU A 194 7.88 -1.65 -15.94
C LEU A 194 8.93 -1.28 -14.87
N LEU A 195 8.99 -0.01 -14.46
CA LEU A 195 9.95 0.42 -13.43
C LEU A 195 9.62 -0.17 -12.05
N GLY A 196 8.34 -0.17 -11.67
CA GLY A 196 7.90 -0.79 -10.41
C GLY A 196 8.25 -2.29 -10.35
N ILE A 197 7.95 -3.04 -11.42
CA ILE A 197 8.25 -4.46 -11.56
C ILE A 197 9.75 -4.73 -11.46
N LEU A 198 10.58 -3.95 -12.15
CA LEU A 198 12.04 -4.09 -12.10
C LEU A 198 12.55 -3.95 -10.66
N MET A 199 12.01 -2.99 -9.90
CA MET A 199 12.39 -2.75 -8.52
C MET A 199 11.90 -3.86 -7.58
N VAL A 200 10.68 -4.38 -7.78
CA VAL A 200 10.20 -5.59 -7.06
C VAL A 200 11.10 -6.79 -7.33
N LEU A 201 11.52 -7.02 -8.58
CA LEU A 201 12.43 -8.11 -8.92
C LEU A 201 13.74 -7.97 -8.13
N ILE A 202 14.37 -6.79 -8.15
CA ILE A 202 15.62 -6.50 -7.43
C ILE A 202 15.47 -6.74 -5.92
N ILE A 203 14.41 -6.22 -5.30
CA ILE A 203 14.12 -6.34 -3.85
C ILE A 203 13.79 -7.80 -3.47
N SER A 204 13.19 -8.56 -4.40
CA SER A 204 12.80 -9.95 -4.18
C SER A 204 13.93 -10.95 -4.47
N ILE A 205 15.07 -10.53 -5.05
CA ILE A 205 16.22 -11.42 -5.40
C ILE A 205 16.53 -12.45 -4.30
N PRO A 206 16.65 -12.09 -3.00
CA PRO A 206 17.00 -13.06 -1.96
C PRO A 206 15.98 -14.18 -1.76
N ILE A 207 14.71 -13.90 -2.05
CA ILE A 207 13.61 -14.88 -1.99
C ILE A 207 13.64 -15.71 -3.27
N LEU A 208 13.67 -15.05 -4.43
CA LEU A 208 13.56 -15.69 -5.75
C LEU A 208 14.73 -16.62 -6.07
N ILE A 209 15.97 -16.29 -5.67
CA ILE A 209 17.13 -17.18 -5.81
C ILE A 209 16.95 -18.48 -5.03
N THR A 210 16.30 -18.45 -3.86
CA THR A 210 16.06 -19.66 -3.06
C THR A 210 14.90 -20.51 -3.59
N LYS A 211 14.07 -19.97 -4.51
CA LYS A 211 12.81 -20.56 -4.98
C LYS A 211 12.64 -20.36 -6.50
N PRO A 212 13.30 -21.18 -7.34
CA PRO A 212 13.35 -20.96 -8.79
C PRO A 212 11.98 -21.05 -9.48
N HIS A 213 11.08 -21.94 -9.05
CA HIS A 213 9.71 -22.03 -9.59
C HIS A 213 8.88 -20.76 -9.32
N LEU A 214 9.00 -20.21 -8.10
CA LEU A 214 8.41 -18.93 -7.74
C LEU A 214 8.99 -17.79 -8.60
N CYS A 215 10.30 -17.80 -8.86
CA CYS A 215 10.95 -16.83 -9.75
C CYS A 215 10.38 -16.89 -11.19
N GLN A 216 10.30 -18.08 -11.79
CA GLN A 216 9.72 -18.27 -13.12
C GLN A 216 8.28 -17.75 -13.20
N PHE A 217 7.45 -18.05 -12.19
CA PHE A 217 6.07 -17.59 -12.16
C PHE A 217 5.93 -16.08 -11.96
N VAL A 218 6.72 -15.48 -11.06
CA VAL A 218 6.73 -14.03 -10.85
C VAL A 218 7.13 -13.31 -12.13
N LEU A 219 8.13 -13.82 -12.87
CA LEU A 219 8.50 -13.29 -14.18
C LEU A 219 7.37 -13.42 -15.22
N ILE A 220 6.68 -14.57 -15.29
CA ILE A 220 5.52 -14.76 -16.20
C ILE A 220 4.39 -13.78 -15.85
N GLY A 221 4.03 -13.67 -14.57
CA GLY A 221 3.00 -12.74 -14.10
C GLY A 221 3.34 -11.28 -14.41
N PHE A 222 4.60 -10.89 -14.26
CA PHE A 222 5.09 -9.57 -14.64
C PHE A 222 5.06 -9.33 -16.16
N CYS A 223 5.41 -10.32 -16.98
CA CYS A 223 5.22 -10.23 -18.44
C CYS A 223 3.74 -10.04 -18.82
N VAL A 224 2.81 -10.72 -18.14
CA VAL A 224 1.36 -10.54 -18.35
C VAL A 224 0.93 -9.13 -17.94
N ILE A 225 1.37 -8.62 -16.79
CA ILE A 225 1.04 -7.25 -16.34
C ILE A 225 1.57 -6.21 -17.34
N ILE A 226 2.82 -6.32 -17.79
CA ILE A 226 3.39 -5.40 -18.80
C ILE A 226 2.61 -5.48 -20.13
N GLY A 227 2.21 -6.69 -20.56
CA GLY A 227 1.40 -6.88 -21.76
C GLY A 227 0.00 -6.24 -21.65
N LEU A 228 -0.67 -6.41 -20.51
CA LEU A 228 -1.96 -5.75 -20.24
C LEU A 228 -1.81 -4.22 -20.17
N SER A 229 -0.77 -3.72 -19.51
CA SER A 229 -0.44 -2.30 -19.46
C SER A 229 -0.19 -1.69 -20.85
N PHE A 230 0.47 -2.43 -21.75
CA PHE A 230 0.63 -2.03 -23.15
C PHE A 230 -0.72 -1.92 -23.89
N ILE A 231 -1.59 -2.92 -23.73
CA ILE A 231 -2.93 -2.91 -24.35
C ILE A 231 -3.77 -1.73 -23.83
N ILE A 232 -3.79 -1.51 -22.51
CA ILE A 232 -4.53 -0.41 -21.87
C ILE A 232 -3.98 0.94 -22.32
N ASN A 233 -2.65 1.11 -22.36
CA ASN A 233 -2.01 2.32 -22.86
C ASN A 233 -2.36 2.60 -24.33
N PHE A 234 -2.33 1.59 -25.19
CA PHE A 234 -2.69 1.72 -26.60
C PHE A 234 -4.15 2.14 -26.78
N VAL A 235 -5.09 1.49 -26.06
CA VAL A 235 -6.52 1.84 -26.09
C VAL A 235 -6.74 3.28 -25.65
N LEU A 236 -6.15 3.69 -24.52
CA LEU A 236 -6.28 5.06 -24.01
C LEU A 236 -5.60 6.10 -24.91
N LEU A 237 -4.52 5.74 -25.61
CA LEU A 237 -3.89 6.60 -26.61
C LEU A 237 -4.82 6.81 -27.82
N CYS A 238 -5.44 5.75 -28.34
CA CYS A 238 -6.42 5.83 -29.42
C CYS A 238 -7.61 6.73 -29.08
N PHE A 239 -8.08 6.70 -27.82
CA PHE A 239 -9.15 7.58 -27.34
C PHE A 239 -8.68 8.94 -26.79
N ARG A 240 -7.37 9.24 -26.80
CA ARG A 240 -6.76 10.44 -26.17
C ARG A 240 -7.10 10.61 -24.68
N LYS A 241 -7.31 9.49 -23.96
CA LYS A 241 -7.72 9.41 -22.55
C LYS A 241 -6.60 9.01 -21.59
N ILE A 242 -5.33 9.14 -21.97
CA ILE A 242 -4.16 8.92 -21.09
C ILE A 242 -4.28 9.63 -19.73
N PRO A 243 -4.73 10.91 -19.63
CA PRO A 243 -4.93 11.59 -18.34
C PRO A 243 -5.91 10.85 -17.41
N GLN A 244 -7.02 10.34 -17.97
CA GLN A 244 -8.02 9.59 -17.21
C GLN A 244 -7.46 8.23 -16.74
N GLY A 245 -6.63 7.59 -17.58
CA GLY A 245 -5.90 6.38 -17.22
C GLY A 245 -4.92 6.57 -16.07
N VAL A 246 -4.07 7.62 -16.14
CA VAL A 246 -3.10 7.92 -15.07
C VAL A 246 -3.81 8.14 -13.74
N ARG A 247 -4.86 8.96 -13.73
CA ARG A 247 -5.71 9.19 -12.54
C ARG A 247 -6.34 7.90 -12.00
N PHE A 248 -6.84 7.06 -12.89
CA PHE A 248 -7.40 5.75 -12.54
C PHE A 248 -6.38 4.85 -11.84
N PHE A 249 -5.17 4.69 -12.39
CA PHE A 249 -4.13 3.86 -11.77
C PHE A 249 -3.61 4.45 -10.44
N MET A 250 -3.53 5.78 -10.31
CA MET A 250 -3.22 6.42 -9.04
C MET A 250 -4.26 6.10 -7.96
N LYS A 251 -5.56 6.25 -8.26
CA LYS A 251 -6.63 5.86 -7.33
C LYS A 251 -6.56 4.37 -6.98
N LEU A 252 -6.31 3.50 -7.96
CA LEU A 252 -6.14 2.06 -7.77
C LEU A 252 -4.97 1.73 -6.82
N CYS A 253 -3.83 2.42 -6.90
CA CYS A 253 -2.72 2.21 -5.96
C CYS A 253 -3.12 2.40 -4.51
N PHE A 254 -3.85 3.47 -4.16
CA PHE A 254 -4.31 3.71 -2.79
C PHE A 254 -5.35 2.68 -2.33
N VAL A 255 -6.20 2.24 -3.25
CA VAL A 255 -7.12 1.12 -2.99
C VAL A 255 -6.34 -0.13 -2.61
N VAL A 256 -5.32 -0.53 -3.38
CA VAL A 256 -4.52 -1.72 -3.08
C VAL A 256 -3.67 -1.55 -1.80
N ASN A 257 -3.07 -0.38 -1.56
CA ASN A 257 -2.33 -0.07 -0.33
C ASN A 257 -3.19 -0.31 0.92
N SER A 258 -4.45 0.17 0.92
CA SER A 258 -5.37 -0.07 2.03
C SER A 258 -5.71 -1.55 2.28
N LEU A 259 -5.62 -2.42 1.27
CA LEU A 259 -5.82 -3.87 1.38
C LEU A 259 -4.55 -4.61 1.86
N VAL A 260 -3.39 -3.97 1.75
CA VAL A 260 -2.09 -4.50 2.21
C VAL A 260 -1.80 -4.12 3.66
N LEU A 261 -2.41 -3.04 4.17
CA LEU A 261 -2.25 -2.54 5.55
C LEU A 261 -2.48 -3.61 6.62
N VAL A 262 -3.66 -4.24 6.65
CA VAL A 262 -4.00 -5.24 7.69
C VAL A 262 -3.10 -6.48 7.67
N PRO A 263 -2.89 -7.19 6.54
CA PRO A 263 -1.99 -8.33 6.52
C PRO A 263 -0.54 -7.94 6.80
N SER A 264 -0.12 -6.71 6.46
CA SER A 264 1.21 -6.20 6.85
C SER A 264 1.35 -5.99 8.36
N CYS A 265 0.33 -5.45 9.04
CA CYS A 265 0.30 -5.37 10.50
C CYS A 265 0.41 -6.74 11.17
N GLU A 266 -0.35 -7.74 10.69
CA GLU A 266 -0.34 -9.08 11.25
C GLU A 266 1.04 -9.76 11.08
N MET A 267 1.63 -9.65 9.88
CA MET A 267 2.96 -10.21 9.62
C MET A 267 4.06 -9.46 10.37
N PHE A 268 3.94 -8.14 10.54
CA PHE A 268 4.85 -7.34 11.35
C PHE A 268 4.87 -7.83 12.81
N VAL A 269 3.72 -7.87 13.49
CA VAL A 269 3.65 -8.33 14.90
C VAL A 269 4.15 -9.76 15.04
N THR A 270 3.79 -10.64 14.10
CA THR A 270 4.27 -12.03 14.06
C THR A 270 5.80 -12.13 13.96
N ILE A 271 6.47 -11.21 13.25
CA ILE A 271 7.93 -11.14 13.18
C ILE A 271 8.54 -10.59 14.47
N ILE A 272 7.96 -9.54 15.05
CA ILE A 272 8.44 -8.92 16.28
C ILE A 272 8.44 -9.90 17.46
N GLU A 273 7.41 -10.75 17.55
CA GLU A 273 7.28 -11.78 18.59
C GLU A 273 8.03 -13.09 18.27
N SER A 274 8.42 -13.30 17.01
CA SER A 274 9.24 -14.45 16.62
C SER A 274 10.68 -14.32 17.13
N ASN A 275 11.46 -15.40 16.98
CA ASN A 275 12.91 -15.42 17.23
C ASN A 275 13.74 -14.39 16.41
N ILE A 276 13.12 -13.63 15.50
CA ILE A 276 13.77 -12.50 14.79
C ILE A 276 13.91 -11.28 15.71
N GLY A 277 12.91 -11.04 16.56
CA GLY A 277 12.81 -9.94 17.51
C GLY A 277 12.57 -8.54 16.87
N PRO A 278 12.32 -7.52 17.72
CA PRO A 278 12.21 -6.13 17.31
C PRO A 278 13.56 -5.55 16.88
N ARG A 279 13.80 -5.55 15.57
CA ARG A 279 14.97 -4.89 14.94
C ARG A 279 14.59 -3.49 14.48
N TRP A 280 15.39 -2.49 14.84
CA TRP A 280 15.04 -1.07 14.61
C TRP A 280 14.72 -0.76 13.15
N TYR A 281 15.45 -1.36 12.19
CA TYR A 281 15.22 -1.15 10.75
C TYR A 281 13.95 -1.83 10.22
N ILE A 282 13.47 -2.90 10.87
CA ILE A 282 12.17 -3.52 10.55
C ILE A 282 11.06 -2.60 11.05
N CYS A 283 11.14 -2.18 12.31
CA CYS A 283 10.17 -1.25 12.92
C CYS A 283 10.11 0.09 12.20
N ALA A 284 11.27 0.67 11.87
CA ALA A 284 11.37 1.95 11.19
C ALA A 284 10.84 1.88 9.75
N PHE A 285 11.17 0.82 8.98
CA PHE A 285 10.58 0.65 7.65
C PHE A 285 9.06 0.49 7.75
N PHE A 286 8.56 -0.35 8.64
CA PHE A 286 7.13 -0.58 8.78
C PHE A 286 6.39 0.71 9.15
N ALA A 287 6.85 1.42 10.19
CA ALA A 287 6.26 2.69 10.61
C ALA A 287 6.32 3.76 9.51
N PHE A 288 7.41 3.83 8.74
CA PHE A 288 7.56 4.78 7.64
C PHE A 288 6.66 4.43 6.45
N SER A 289 6.83 3.24 5.88
CA SER A 289 6.23 2.88 4.59
C SER A 289 4.79 2.39 4.68
N ASN A 290 4.40 1.74 5.79
CA ASN A 290 3.06 1.14 5.94
C ASN A 290 2.11 2.00 6.78
N LEU A 291 2.63 2.94 7.60
CA LEU A 291 1.79 3.85 8.40
C LEU A 291 1.93 5.31 7.93
N LEU A 292 3.13 5.89 8.00
CA LEU A 292 3.32 7.32 7.74
C LEU A 292 3.06 7.69 6.27
N TYR A 293 3.58 6.92 5.31
CA TYR A 293 3.44 7.21 3.88
C TYR A 293 1.97 7.22 3.41
N PRO A 294 1.12 6.21 3.70
CA PRO A 294 -0.30 6.26 3.38
C PRO A 294 -1.04 7.45 4.03
N ILE A 295 -0.70 7.79 5.27
CA ILE A 295 -1.29 8.96 5.96
C ILE A 295 -0.91 10.25 5.23
N VAL A 296 0.37 10.48 4.93
CA VAL A 296 0.85 11.70 4.24
C VAL A 296 0.22 11.83 2.85
N ILE A 297 0.12 10.73 2.12
CA ILE A 297 -0.55 10.68 0.82
C ILE A 297 -2.02 11.06 0.93
N SER A 298 -2.77 10.53 1.91
CA SER A 298 -4.20 10.83 2.07
C SER A 298 -4.52 12.32 2.29
N ILE A 299 -3.55 13.11 2.74
CA ILE A 299 -3.68 14.55 2.96
C ILE A 299 -3.66 15.33 1.64
N GLY A 300 -3.03 14.80 0.58
CA GLY A 300 -2.89 15.46 -0.73
C GLY A 300 -4.22 15.90 -1.34
N PRO A 301 -5.18 14.98 -1.55
CA PRO A 301 -6.52 15.30 -2.03
C PRO A 301 -7.26 16.34 -1.17
N VAL A 302 -6.95 16.43 0.12
CA VAL A 302 -7.57 17.38 1.04
C VAL A 302 -6.97 18.78 0.88
N ILE A 303 -5.64 18.89 0.77
CA ILE A 303 -4.95 20.18 0.55
C ILE A 303 -5.34 20.79 -0.80
N ASN A 304 -5.38 19.97 -1.84
CA ASN A 304 -5.64 20.42 -3.21
C ASN A 304 -7.14 20.51 -3.53
N ASN A 305 -8.02 20.35 -2.53
CA ASN A 305 -9.48 20.36 -2.67
C ASN A 305 -9.99 19.43 -3.79
N ASP A 306 -9.41 18.24 -3.94
CA ASP A 306 -9.70 17.30 -5.03
C ASP A 306 -11.21 17.02 -5.18
N LYS A 307 -11.69 16.99 -6.43
CA LYS A 307 -13.11 16.78 -6.75
C LYS A 307 -13.69 15.54 -6.02
N SER A 308 -12.92 14.44 -5.92
CA SER A 308 -13.38 13.23 -5.23
C SER A 308 -13.58 13.39 -3.71
N ILE A 309 -12.81 14.27 -3.06
CA ILE A 309 -13.02 14.63 -1.64
C ILE A 309 -14.19 15.61 -1.52
N ARG A 310 -14.30 16.58 -2.44
CA ARG A 310 -15.42 17.55 -2.48
C ARG A 310 -16.77 16.87 -2.72
N GLU A 311 -16.82 15.82 -3.51
CA GLU A 311 -18.04 15.04 -3.79
C GLU A 311 -18.39 14.10 -2.64
N LYS A 312 -17.40 13.46 -2.02
CA LYS A 312 -17.62 12.52 -0.92
C LYS A 312 -18.02 13.21 0.39
N TYR A 313 -17.38 14.33 0.74
CA TYR A 313 -17.51 14.95 2.07
C TYR A 313 -18.16 16.34 2.05
N LYS A 314 -18.86 16.68 3.14
CA LYS A 314 -19.38 18.02 3.39
C LYS A 314 -18.23 19.03 3.53
N SER A 315 -18.48 20.31 3.23
CA SER A 315 -17.46 21.36 3.31
C SER A 315 -16.82 21.43 4.71
N GLY A 316 -15.49 21.48 4.76
CA GLY A 316 -14.71 21.43 6.00
C GLY A 316 -14.41 20.01 6.54
N PHE A 317 -15.06 18.95 6.02
CA PHE A 317 -14.85 17.57 6.49
C PHE A 317 -13.83 16.76 5.67
N GLY A 318 -13.11 17.37 4.72
CA GLY A 318 -12.17 16.63 3.85
C GLY A 318 -11.07 15.86 4.61
N PHE A 319 -10.59 16.38 5.75
CA PHE A 319 -9.62 15.68 6.61
C PHE A 319 -10.15 14.37 7.24
N PHE A 320 -11.45 14.09 7.15
CA PHE A 320 -12.03 12.86 7.68
C PHE A 320 -11.47 11.60 7.01
N GLU A 321 -11.08 11.65 5.73
CA GLU A 321 -10.41 10.54 5.03
C GLU A 321 -9.07 10.18 5.70
N THR A 322 -8.24 11.19 6.01
CA THR A 322 -6.97 10.99 6.73
C THR A 322 -7.19 10.43 8.13
N VAL A 323 -8.20 10.92 8.86
CA VAL A 323 -8.52 10.42 10.20
C VAL A 323 -9.03 8.97 10.14
N ASP A 324 -9.83 8.60 9.14
CA ASP A 324 -10.28 7.22 8.92
C ASP A 324 -9.11 6.26 8.61
N ILE A 325 -8.12 6.71 7.81
CA ILE A 325 -6.90 5.94 7.56
C ILE A 325 -6.07 5.76 8.83
N ILE A 326 -5.91 6.80 9.65
CA ILE A 326 -5.26 6.70 10.97
C ILE A 326 -6.02 5.72 11.88
N HIS A 327 -7.35 5.83 11.93
CA HIS A 327 -8.22 4.93 12.68
C HIS A 327 -8.03 3.47 12.25
N LYS A 328 -8.10 3.18 10.95
CA LYS A 328 -7.91 1.83 10.38
C LYS A 328 -6.51 1.27 10.65
N ALA A 329 -5.48 2.11 10.58
CA ALA A 329 -4.10 1.72 10.91
C ALA A 329 -3.92 1.39 12.40
N LEU A 330 -4.46 2.22 13.30
CA LEU A 330 -4.43 1.97 14.75
C LEU A 330 -5.21 0.70 15.11
N TYR A 331 -6.41 0.52 14.54
CA TYR A 331 -7.20 -0.70 14.69
C TYR A 331 -6.39 -1.93 14.25
N ALA A 332 -5.81 -1.92 13.05
CA ALA A 332 -5.08 -3.06 12.51
C ALA A 332 -3.87 -3.45 13.37
N LEU A 333 -3.14 -2.46 13.90
CA LEU A 333 -2.01 -2.70 14.80
C LEU A 333 -2.45 -3.30 16.14
N LEU A 334 -3.47 -2.72 16.78
CA LEU A 334 -3.99 -3.19 18.07
C LEU A 334 -4.65 -4.57 17.97
N ALA A 335 -5.34 -4.85 16.86
CA ALA A 335 -5.90 -6.16 16.57
C ALA A 335 -4.79 -7.22 16.36
N SER A 336 -3.68 -6.84 15.73
CA SER A 336 -2.54 -7.74 15.52
C SER A 336 -1.85 -8.15 16.84
N TYR A 337 -1.85 -7.25 17.84
CA TYR A 337 -1.45 -7.53 19.24
C TYR A 337 -2.57 -8.18 20.09
N ASP A 338 -3.70 -8.51 19.48
CA ASP A 338 -4.85 -9.17 20.12
C ASP A 338 -5.56 -8.38 21.23
N PHE A 339 -5.41 -7.04 21.25
CA PHE A 339 -6.04 -6.14 22.23
C PHE A 339 -7.54 -5.90 21.95
N THR A 340 -8.30 -6.99 21.87
CA THR A 340 -9.72 -7.05 21.45
C THR A 340 -10.62 -6.01 22.12
N TRP A 341 -10.47 -5.76 23.43
CA TRP A 341 -11.28 -4.74 24.14
C TRP A 341 -10.93 -3.30 23.74
N VAL A 342 -9.67 -3.01 23.44
CA VAL A 342 -9.25 -1.68 22.94
C VAL A 342 -9.80 -1.46 21.55
N CYS A 343 -9.77 -2.49 20.70
CA CYS A 343 -10.40 -2.49 19.38
C CYS A 343 -11.91 -2.18 19.46
N VAL A 344 -12.66 -2.83 20.37
CA VAL A 344 -14.08 -2.48 20.60
C VAL A 344 -14.24 -1.03 21.04
N GLY A 345 -13.42 -0.55 21.97
CA GLY A 345 -13.49 0.84 22.46
C GLY A 345 -13.25 1.88 21.37
N ILE A 346 -12.30 1.63 20.46
CA ILE A 346 -11.98 2.50 19.34
C ILE A 346 -13.14 2.53 18.32
N GLU A 347 -13.68 1.39 17.91
CA GLU A 347 -14.81 1.32 16.98
C GLU A 347 -16.09 1.92 17.58
N CYS A 348 -16.32 1.78 18.89
CA CYS A 348 -17.39 2.47 19.60
C CYS A 348 -17.23 4.00 19.54
N ALA A 349 -16.02 4.51 19.80
CA ALA A 349 -15.73 5.95 19.68
C ALA A 349 -15.87 6.45 18.24
N TRP A 350 -15.43 5.66 17.26
CA TRP A 350 -15.54 5.95 15.83
C TRP A 350 -16.99 5.99 15.35
N THR A 351 -17.81 5.01 15.76
CA THR A 351 -19.26 4.97 15.50
C THR A 351 -19.96 6.22 16.04
N VAL A 352 -19.66 6.61 17.29
CA VAL A 352 -20.23 7.82 17.89
C VAL A 352 -19.80 9.07 17.14
N LEU A 353 -18.53 9.17 16.73
CA LEU A 353 -18.02 10.29 15.94
C LEU A 353 -18.73 10.41 14.58
N LEU A 354 -18.88 9.30 13.85
CA LEU A 354 -19.61 9.23 12.58
C LEU A 354 -21.08 9.67 12.74
N LEU A 355 -21.78 9.17 13.76
CA LEU A 355 -23.20 9.48 13.99
C LEU A 355 -23.45 10.95 14.35
N ILE A 356 -22.50 11.60 15.04
CA ILE A 356 -22.57 13.01 15.43
C ILE A 356 -22.17 13.92 14.26
N LEU A 357 -21.03 13.65 13.61
CA LEU A 357 -20.49 14.55 12.57
C LEU A 357 -21.16 14.37 11.21
N ARG A 358 -21.54 13.13 10.85
CA ARG A 358 -22.10 12.75 9.54
C ARG A 358 -21.31 13.38 8.38
N PRO A 359 -20.03 13.03 8.21
CA PRO A 359 -19.11 13.79 7.38
C PRO A 359 -19.44 13.69 5.88
N SER A 360 -20.05 12.58 5.43
CA SER A 360 -20.28 12.31 4.00
C SER A 360 -21.43 13.17 3.45
N LYS A 361 -21.42 13.46 2.14
CA LYS A 361 -22.59 14.05 1.45
C LYS A 361 -23.66 13.00 1.20
N ASN A 362 -23.26 11.81 0.76
CA ASN A 362 -24.12 10.68 0.44
C ASN A 362 -24.51 9.92 1.71
N ILE A 363 -25.76 9.48 1.79
CA ILE A 363 -26.28 8.68 2.89
C ILE A 363 -25.72 7.25 2.83
N GLY A 364 -25.55 6.68 1.63
CA GLY A 364 -24.95 5.35 1.42
C GLY A 364 -23.54 5.22 2.01
N ASP A 365 -22.71 6.25 1.87
CA ASP A 365 -21.33 6.26 2.38
C ASP A 365 -21.29 6.34 3.93
N ASP A 366 -22.11 7.20 4.55
CA ASP A 366 -22.25 7.26 6.03
C ASP A 366 -22.79 5.93 6.60
N VAL A 367 -23.77 5.30 5.93
CA VAL A 367 -24.34 4.00 6.31
C VAL A 367 -23.32 2.88 6.21
N LEU A 368 -22.50 2.87 5.14
CA LEU A 368 -21.42 1.90 4.96
C LEU A 368 -20.38 2.04 6.08
N LEU A 369 -19.89 3.26 6.36
CA LEU A 369 -18.88 3.53 7.40
C LEU A 369 -19.36 3.13 8.80
N VAL A 370 -20.59 3.47 9.17
CA VAL A 370 -21.19 3.06 10.45
C VAL A 370 -21.40 1.55 10.50
N GLY A 371 -21.87 0.96 9.39
CA GLY A 371 -22.09 -0.47 9.26
C GLY A 371 -20.79 -1.28 9.42
N GLU A 372 -19.69 -0.88 8.78
CA GLU A 372 -18.36 -1.48 8.97
C GLU A 372 -18.01 -1.52 10.45
N SER A 373 -18.06 -0.37 11.13
CA SER A 373 -17.71 -0.23 12.55
C SER A 373 -18.59 -1.10 13.47
N LEU A 374 -19.89 -1.21 13.17
CA LEU A 374 -20.81 -2.11 13.89
C LEU A 374 -20.44 -3.59 13.73
N VAL A 375 -20.06 -4.04 12.52
CA VAL A 375 -19.54 -5.41 12.30
C VAL A 375 -18.30 -5.66 13.18
N MET A 376 -17.41 -4.67 13.25
CA MET A 376 -16.19 -4.74 14.05
C MET A 376 -16.45 -4.83 15.55
N ILE A 377 -17.43 -4.07 16.06
CA ILE A 377 -17.87 -4.13 17.46
C ILE A 377 -18.46 -5.50 17.77
N ILE A 378 -19.37 -6.00 16.93
CA ILE A 378 -20.04 -7.30 17.15
C ILE A 378 -19.02 -8.44 17.15
N GLY A 379 -18.15 -8.51 16.13
CA GLY A 379 -17.15 -9.57 15.99
C GLY A 379 -16.18 -9.65 17.16
N ASN A 380 -15.59 -8.51 17.54
CA ASN A 380 -14.65 -8.46 18.67
C ASN A 380 -15.34 -8.70 20.03
N THR A 381 -16.56 -8.20 20.23
CA THR A 381 -17.33 -8.47 21.46
C THR A 381 -17.67 -9.95 21.59
N MET A 382 -18.07 -10.62 20.50
CA MET A 382 -18.30 -12.06 20.50
C MET A 382 -17.02 -12.83 20.83
N THR A 383 -15.88 -12.47 20.22
CA THR A 383 -14.57 -13.07 20.54
C THR A 383 -14.25 -12.99 22.03
N ALA A 384 -14.33 -11.79 22.62
CA ALA A 384 -13.99 -11.58 24.03
C ALA A 384 -14.92 -12.34 25.00
N ILE A 385 -16.22 -12.44 24.68
CA ILE A 385 -17.18 -13.24 25.45
C ILE A 385 -16.87 -14.75 25.33
N TYR A 386 -16.55 -15.24 24.13
CA TYR A 386 -16.26 -16.66 23.90
C TYR A 386 -14.92 -17.08 24.51
N GLU A 387 -13.92 -16.20 24.48
CA GLU A 387 -12.64 -16.37 25.16
C GLU A 387 -12.81 -16.57 26.67
N LYS A 388 -13.54 -15.66 27.35
CA LYS A 388 -13.82 -15.77 28.79
C LYS A 388 -14.54 -17.07 29.17
N ASN A 389 -15.32 -17.63 28.24
CA ASN A 389 -16.06 -18.88 28.44
C ASN A 389 -15.29 -20.14 28.01
N GLY A 390 -14.10 -20.01 27.42
CA GLY A 390 -13.33 -21.14 26.88
C GLY A 390 -14.02 -21.88 25.72
N LYS A 391 -14.94 -21.23 25.01
CA LYS A 391 -15.76 -21.85 23.95
C LYS A 391 -15.28 -21.47 22.55
N GLN A 392 -15.45 -22.39 21.60
CA GLN A 392 -15.37 -22.11 20.17
C GLN A 392 -16.72 -21.63 19.64
N PHE A 393 -16.71 -20.92 18.50
CA PHE A 393 -17.93 -20.53 17.80
C PHE A 393 -18.60 -21.75 17.18
N SER A 394 -19.93 -21.82 17.29
CA SER A 394 -20.72 -22.80 16.54
C SER A 394 -20.88 -22.36 15.09
N LEU A 395 -21.09 -23.32 14.18
CA LEU A 395 -21.33 -23.05 12.75
C LEU A 395 -22.43 -21.99 12.53
N SER A 396 -23.49 -22.01 13.35
CA SER A 396 -24.57 -21.02 13.31
C SER A 396 -24.09 -19.60 13.60
N ILE A 397 -23.15 -19.41 14.52
CA ILE A 397 -22.55 -18.10 14.83
C ILE A 397 -21.59 -17.67 13.71
N CYS A 398 -20.85 -18.61 13.13
CA CYS A 398 -20.01 -18.34 11.96
C CYS A 398 -20.86 -17.84 10.77
N ILE A 399 -21.96 -18.50 10.46
CA ILE A 399 -22.89 -18.08 9.38
C ILE A 399 -23.55 -16.72 9.72
N PHE A 400 -23.93 -16.50 10.98
CA PHE A 400 -24.48 -15.22 11.43
C PHE A 400 -23.50 -14.05 11.25
N LEU A 401 -22.24 -14.22 11.67
CA LEU A 401 -21.18 -13.23 11.47
C LEU A 401 -20.89 -12.99 9.98
N LEU A 402 -20.94 -14.03 9.15
CA LEU A 402 -20.75 -13.93 7.69
C LEU A 402 -21.85 -13.06 7.05
N VAL A 403 -23.12 -13.31 7.39
CA VAL A 403 -24.26 -12.52 6.90
C VAL A 403 -24.19 -11.07 7.38
N ILE A 404 -23.82 -10.84 8.64
CA ILE A 404 -23.64 -9.50 9.21
C ILE A 404 -22.49 -8.74 8.52
N ALA A 405 -21.37 -9.40 8.20
CA ALA A 405 -20.25 -8.76 7.52
C ALA A 405 -20.59 -8.24 6.10
N CYS A 406 -21.53 -8.89 5.41
CA CYS A 406 -22.01 -8.45 4.09
C CYS A 406 -23.08 -7.34 4.16
N LEU A 407 -23.76 -7.17 5.30
CA LEU A 407 -24.92 -6.29 5.43
C LEU A 407 -24.60 -4.80 5.20
N PRO A 408 -23.50 -4.21 5.71
CA PRO A 408 -23.17 -2.79 5.47
C PRO A 408 -23.11 -2.42 4.00
N ILE A 409 -22.61 -3.32 3.16
CA ILE A 409 -22.42 -3.09 1.73
C ILE A 409 -23.75 -3.15 1.01
N ILE A 410 -24.53 -4.21 1.24
CA ILE A 410 -25.86 -4.37 0.64
C ILE A 410 -26.75 -3.18 1.00
N VAL A 411 -26.76 -2.76 2.28
CA VAL A 411 -27.59 -1.63 2.73
C VAL A 411 -27.03 -0.29 2.26
N GLY A 412 -25.71 -0.11 2.22
CA GLY A 412 -25.06 1.08 1.67
C GLY A 412 -25.40 1.29 0.19
N ALA A 413 -25.29 0.24 -0.62
CA ALA A 413 -25.67 0.25 -2.04
C ALA A 413 -27.16 0.57 -2.25
N TYR A 414 -28.06 -0.06 -1.48
CA TYR A 414 -29.49 0.29 -1.52
C TYR A 414 -29.75 1.75 -1.11
N CYS A 415 -29.07 2.25 -0.08
CA CYS A 415 -29.19 3.66 0.32
C CYS A 415 -28.70 4.61 -0.78
N PHE A 416 -27.58 4.29 -1.43
CA PHE A 416 -27.07 5.07 -2.57
C PHE A 416 -28.10 5.15 -3.70
N PHE A 417 -28.59 4.00 -4.19
CA PHE A 417 -29.55 3.97 -5.30
C PHE A 417 -30.93 4.56 -4.98
N ILE A 418 -31.33 4.64 -3.70
CA ILE A 418 -32.62 5.21 -3.27
C ILE A 418 -32.54 6.71 -2.95
N PHE A 419 -31.46 7.18 -2.32
CA PHE A 419 -31.37 8.54 -1.77
C PHE A 419 -30.35 9.44 -2.48
N ASP A 420 -29.25 8.87 -2.98
CA ASP A 420 -28.09 9.61 -3.47
C ASP A 420 -28.01 9.64 -5.00
N LEU A 421 -28.62 8.66 -5.71
CA LEU A 421 -28.74 8.64 -7.17
C LEU A 421 -29.68 9.76 -7.68
N LYS A 422 -29.14 10.95 -7.85
CA LYS A 422 -29.83 12.11 -8.45
C LYS A 422 -29.51 12.24 -9.94
N HIS A 423 -30.43 12.87 -10.69
CA HIS A 423 -30.09 13.42 -12.00
C HIS A 423 -29.41 14.76 -11.77
N ASP A 424 -28.08 14.72 -11.68
CA ASP A 424 -27.29 15.91 -11.91
C ASP A 424 -27.24 16.08 -13.43
N ASP A 425 -28.08 16.99 -13.95
CA ASP A 425 -28.14 17.32 -15.39
C ASP A 425 -26.88 18.10 -15.84
N ASP A 426 -26.07 18.57 -14.90
CA ASP A 426 -24.80 19.28 -15.08
C ASP A 426 -23.62 18.31 -15.34
N PHE A 427 -23.79 17.38 -16.29
CA PHE A 427 -22.69 16.51 -16.79
C PHE A 427 -21.74 17.26 -17.74
N ASP A 428 -21.30 18.47 -17.36
CA ASP A 428 -20.20 19.14 -18.03
C ASP A 428 -18.88 18.45 -17.64
N ASP A 429 -18.48 17.47 -18.45
CA ASP A 429 -17.24 16.67 -18.37
C ASP A 429 -15.94 17.53 -18.44
N ASP A 430 -16.04 18.86 -18.51
CA ASP A 430 -14.96 19.87 -18.55
C ASP A 430 -14.54 20.38 -17.15
N ASP A 431 -15.19 19.91 -16.08
CA ASP A 431 -14.91 20.25 -14.68
C ASP A 431 -13.41 20.13 -14.31
N ASN A 432 -12.80 21.28 -13.98
CA ASN A 432 -11.45 21.49 -13.43
C ASN A 432 -10.47 20.29 -13.53
N ILE A 433 -10.03 20.04 -14.76
CA ILE A 433 -8.86 19.19 -15.05
C ILE A 433 -7.61 19.63 -14.25
N GLU A 434 -7.52 20.92 -13.89
CA GLU A 434 -6.42 21.55 -13.14
C GLU A 434 -6.27 21.01 -11.70
N ASP A 435 -7.34 20.97 -10.90
CA ASP A 435 -7.33 20.49 -9.50
C ASP A 435 -6.77 19.06 -9.38
N GLU A 436 -7.10 18.19 -10.33
CA GLU A 436 -6.67 16.78 -10.30
C GLU A 436 -5.18 16.60 -10.69
N TYR A 437 -4.58 17.55 -11.44
CA TYR A 437 -3.13 17.57 -11.66
C TYR A 437 -2.38 17.87 -10.38
N GLU A 438 -2.85 18.82 -9.57
CA GLU A 438 -2.21 19.17 -8.29
C GLU A 438 -2.13 17.93 -7.37
N THR A 439 -3.22 17.14 -7.29
CA THR A 439 -3.26 15.87 -6.54
C THR A 439 -2.20 14.89 -7.05
N CYS A 440 -2.11 14.67 -8.36
CA CYS A 440 -1.08 13.81 -8.95
C CYS A 440 0.35 14.32 -8.68
N TYR A 441 0.55 15.65 -8.70
CA TYR A 441 1.82 16.29 -8.42
C TYR A 441 2.25 16.18 -6.94
N PHE A 442 1.31 16.34 -6.01
CA PHE A 442 1.56 16.12 -4.59
C PHE A 442 2.04 14.69 -4.32
N TYR A 443 1.36 13.69 -4.90
CA TYR A 443 1.78 12.29 -4.78
C TYR A 443 3.18 12.03 -5.35
N PHE A 444 3.51 12.67 -6.49
CA PHE A 444 4.85 12.61 -7.07
C PHE A 444 5.91 13.16 -6.10
N ILE A 445 5.72 14.35 -5.51
CA ILE A 445 6.66 14.91 -4.52
C ILE A 445 6.81 13.97 -3.33
N VAL A 446 5.70 13.55 -2.72
CA VAL A 446 5.73 12.70 -1.52
C VAL A 446 6.45 11.39 -1.80
N SER A 447 6.20 10.74 -2.93
CA SER A 447 6.86 9.50 -3.33
C SER A 447 8.34 9.72 -3.67
N MET A 448 8.69 10.82 -4.32
CA MET A 448 10.08 11.19 -4.63
C MET A 448 10.93 11.45 -3.38
N ILE A 449 10.33 12.01 -2.31
CA ILE A 449 10.97 12.19 -1.01
C ILE A 449 10.99 10.88 -0.21
N ALA A 450 9.91 10.11 -0.24
CA ALA A 450 9.77 8.90 0.56
C ALA A 450 10.63 7.74 0.07
N LEU A 451 10.82 7.62 -1.24
CA LEU A 451 11.50 6.48 -1.85
C LEU A 451 12.99 6.34 -1.43
N PRO A 452 13.82 7.39 -1.40
CA PRO A 452 15.18 7.33 -0.83
C PRO A 452 15.21 6.89 0.63
N ILE A 453 14.22 7.32 1.44
CA ILE A 453 14.11 6.94 2.86
C ILE A 453 13.75 5.46 2.98
N ALA A 454 12.71 5.00 2.28
CA ALA A 454 12.29 3.61 2.24
C ALA A 454 13.44 2.67 1.80
N LEU A 455 14.21 3.07 0.78
CA LEU A 455 15.36 2.29 0.30
C LEU A 455 16.57 2.32 1.23
N THR A 456 16.76 3.39 2.02
CA THR A 456 17.76 3.39 3.11
C THR A 456 17.36 2.38 4.19
N LEU A 457 16.09 2.37 4.59
CA LEU A 457 15.56 1.47 5.62
C LEU A 457 15.51 0.01 5.15
N TYR A 458 15.19 -0.23 3.87
CA TYR A 458 15.30 -1.55 3.25
C TYR A 458 16.77 -1.98 3.07
N GLY A 459 17.66 -1.06 2.69
CA GLY A 459 19.10 -1.31 2.65
C GLY A 459 19.62 -1.80 4.01
N ALA A 460 19.18 -1.21 5.11
CA ALA A 460 19.56 -1.66 6.46
C ALA A 460 19.10 -3.08 6.80
N ASN A 461 18.07 -3.61 6.13
CA ASN A 461 17.65 -5.00 6.25
C ASN A 461 18.52 -5.98 5.46
N ILE A 462 19.24 -5.54 4.42
CA ILE A 462 19.95 -6.42 3.46
C ILE A 462 20.90 -7.42 4.13
N PRO A 463 21.76 -7.04 5.10
CA PRO A 463 22.67 -8.00 5.72
C PRO A 463 21.94 -9.13 6.47
N PHE A 464 20.77 -8.84 7.04
CA PHE A 464 19.90 -9.82 7.67
C PHE A 464 19.22 -10.73 6.64
N ILE A 465 18.58 -10.15 5.61
CA ILE A 465 17.89 -10.89 4.55
C ILE A 465 18.85 -11.87 3.86
N TYR A 466 19.99 -11.38 3.36
CA TYR A 466 20.98 -12.21 2.66
C TYR A 466 21.65 -13.24 3.58
N GLY A 467 21.88 -12.89 4.85
CA GLY A 467 22.42 -13.83 5.85
C GLY A 467 21.54 -15.08 5.98
N ARG A 468 20.21 -14.90 6.03
CA ARG A 468 19.25 -16.03 6.11
C ARG A 468 19.14 -16.80 4.78
N ALA A 469 19.17 -16.11 3.65
CA ALA A 469 19.18 -16.77 2.33
C ALA A 469 20.41 -17.68 2.18
N LEU A 470 21.60 -17.19 2.55
CA LEU A 470 22.85 -17.95 2.49
C LEU A 470 22.85 -19.16 3.45
N GLN A 471 22.35 -19.00 4.67
CA GLN A 471 22.18 -20.10 5.62
C GLN A 471 21.32 -21.25 5.05
N ARG A 472 20.22 -20.93 4.35
CA ARG A 472 19.37 -21.93 3.69
C ARG A 472 20.07 -22.62 2.52
N VAL A 473 20.76 -21.87 1.66
CA VAL A 473 21.52 -22.46 0.53
C VAL A 473 22.58 -23.44 1.05
N ASN A 474 23.28 -23.10 2.14
CA ASN A 474 24.27 -23.97 2.75
C ASN A 474 23.65 -25.19 3.44
N ALA A 475 22.50 -25.03 4.09
CA ALA A 475 21.75 -26.16 4.68
C ALA A 475 21.28 -27.15 3.60
N ASN A 476 20.79 -26.66 2.47
CA ASN A 476 20.36 -27.50 1.36
C ASN A 476 21.54 -28.26 0.72
N LYS A 477 22.69 -27.62 0.51
CA LYS A 477 23.90 -28.30 -0.02
C LYS A 477 24.29 -29.52 0.82
N LYS A 478 24.31 -29.36 2.15
CA LYS A 478 24.61 -30.45 3.11
C LYS A 478 23.58 -31.60 3.14
N TYR A 479 22.50 -31.52 2.37
CA TYR A 479 21.53 -32.61 2.19
C TYR A 479 21.78 -33.42 0.89
N TYR A 480 22.57 -32.87 -0.04
CA TYR A 480 22.93 -33.51 -1.31
C TYR A 480 24.38 -34.05 -1.34
N ASP A 481 25.22 -33.61 -0.40
CA ASP A 481 26.57 -34.14 -0.09
C ASP A 481 26.49 -35.25 0.98
#